data_AF-A0A3D5TFW2-F1
#
_entry.id   AF-A0A3D5TFW2-F1
#
_cell.length_a   1.000
_cell.length_b   1.000
_cell.length_c   1.000
_cell.angle_alpha   90.00
_cell.angle_beta   90.00
_cell.angle_gamma   90.00
#
_symmetry.space_group_name_H-M   'P 1'
#
loop_
_entity.id
_entity.type
_entity.pdbx_description
1 polymer ?
#
loop_
_entity_poly.entity_id
_entity_poly.type
_entity_poly.pdbx_seq_one_letter_code
_entity_poly.pdbx_strand_id
1 'polypeptide(L)'
;MTHSSAKSNRIKRTLSVFLAALLLISLVLPVLGSVGEDAYVNDDTINVRSGPGTSYSSVQFGKSKAILLYRGQYVRVIATEKGTDGATWYQIVFTYNGYTKMGYMRSDFVTQIGDDSAYQAYLSEQGFPKTYQPYLRALHAASGGQWNFVAYHTGLKWSDALENESTLGRALIHGNYGTALRSTAPGAYNSKTGEWKQYEPDWYAASRQTVAYYLDPRSYLTDGTCIAFEQLSGGEGVTHAQLKKVLADCAWATDAIIDEFIRAGSKEELEKQKQIDLKRLRSEGKTDAANSLEKVTVTGVSPIYLAVKARSEIGTSSTKNATGYPLSDGKKYYNFFNIGAYGGSNPNYNGILYAQSKGWDTSYKALLGGAWFIFRNYIEDGQDTLYLQRFNLTPQYTYAYQYATDITYAYQGGWSTYASYVKNGLANTALTFTVPILKNMPAVTKLPTSAQEDEYQPKPDPKPDPDPKPDPDPKPDPDPAATYDYVGRLQLRLSDSYLSGFSLGTPVKTLIAQIQAVNPDAAVTVTDGSGKAASDSALVSTGQLLTIQDAAGTYAYTCVVYGDANGDGRIAATDLLAVKKHILGVRTLTGAYARAAQLSGSKIAATSLLAIKKHILGTAPIVQK
;
A
#
# COMPACT_ATOMS: atom_id res chain seq x y z
N MET A 1 -69.34 -41.54 -9.64
CA MET A 1 -70.20 -40.65 -8.82
C MET A 1 -69.62 -40.74 -7.42
N THR A 2 -69.05 -39.73 -6.77
CA THR A 2 -69.25 -38.28 -6.77
C THR A 2 -67.97 -37.61 -6.23
N HIS A 3 -67.69 -36.39 -6.72
CA HIS A 3 -67.16 -35.19 -6.03
C HIS A 3 -66.97 -35.25 -4.50
N SER A 4 -66.18 -34.42 -3.83
CA SER A 4 -65.27 -33.29 -4.08
C SER A 4 -65.02 -32.69 -2.68
N SER A 5 -63.93 -31.94 -2.50
CA SER A 5 -63.87 -30.69 -1.72
C SER A 5 -62.83 -30.65 -0.61
N ALA A 6 -62.24 -29.47 -0.55
CA ALA A 6 -61.00 -29.06 0.08
C ALA A 6 -61.15 -28.57 1.53
N LYS A 7 -59.99 -28.12 2.05
CA LYS A 7 -59.70 -27.36 3.29
C LYS A 7 -59.39 -28.24 4.50
N SER A 8 -58.40 -27.98 5.34
CA SER A 8 -57.53 -26.81 5.52
C SER A 8 -56.46 -27.17 6.59
N ASN A 9 -55.23 -26.68 6.40
CA ASN A 9 -54.25 -26.27 7.42
C ASN A 9 -53.91 -27.20 8.60
N ARG A 10 -52.65 -27.69 8.59
CA ARG A 10 -51.51 -27.21 9.41
C ARG A 10 -50.62 -28.37 9.87
N ILE A 11 -49.37 -28.29 9.42
CA ILE A 11 -48.16 -28.52 10.22
C ILE A 11 -48.00 -29.94 10.79
N LYS A 12 -47.19 -30.76 10.10
CA LYS A 12 -46.12 -31.61 10.69
C LYS A 12 -45.44 -32.47 9.61
N ARG A 13 -44.12 -32.63 9.77
CA ARG A 13 -43.13 -33.44 9.00
C ARG A 13 -42.64 -32.74 7.72
N THR A 14 -41.35 -32.52 7.50
CA THR A 14 -40.20 -33.42 7.76
C THR A 14 -38.93 -32.67 8.13
N LEU A 15 -38.24 -33.23 9.12
CA LEU A 15 -36.83 -33.02 9.44
C LEU A 15 -35.95 -33.56 8.28
N SER A 16 -34.82 -32.88 8.07
CA SER A 16 -33.63 -33.29 7.30
C SER A 16 -33.45 -32.69 5.90
N VAL A 17 -32.25 -32.10 5.77
CA VAL A 17 -31.46 -31.77 4.58
C VAL A 17 -31.52 -30.29 4.12
N PHE A 18 -30.38 -29.60 4.31
CA PHE A 18 -29.99 -28.23 3.93
C PHE A 18 -30.57 -27.05 4.73
N LEU A 19 -29.89 -26.69 5.83
CA LEU A 19 -29.96 -25.36 6.42
C LEU A 19 -28.66 -24.60 6.16
N ALA A 20 -28.78 -23.61 5.28
CA ALA A 20 -28.11 -22.31 5.26
C ALA A 20 -26.57 -22.28 5.16
N ALA A 21 -26.09 -22.50 3.94
CA ALA A 21 -25.09 -21.62 3.34
C ALA A 21 -25.71 -20.26 2.98
N LEU A 22 -24.85 -19.23 2.87
CA LEU A 22 -25.08 -17.82 2.47
C LEU A 22 -25.34 -16.87 3.67
N LEU A 23 -24.61 -15.78 3.87
CA LEU A 23 -23.49 -15.19 3.12
C LEU A 23 -22.84 -14.15 4.05
N LEU A 24 -21.58 -14.38 4.39
CA LEU A 24 -20.66 -13.41 4.98
C LEU A 24 -20.40 -12.30 3.93
N ILE A 25 -20.66 -11.04 4.28
CA ILE A 25 -19.96 -9.91 3.66
C ILE A 25 -19.36 -9.10 4.78
N SER A 26 -18.05 -9.28 4.90
CA SER A 26 -17.13 -8.76 5.90
C SER A 26 -16.68 -7.34 5.54
N LEU A 27 -16.96 -6.38 6.43
CA LEU A 27 -16.43 -5.01 6.44
C LEU A 27 -14.99 -5.02 6.91
N VAL A 28 -14.04 -4.77 6.03
CA VAL A 28 -12.62 -4.74 6.43
C VAL A 28 -12.30 -3.35 6.93
N LEU A 29 -12.61 -3.14 8.21
CA LEU A 29 -11.93 -2.16 9.04
C LEU A 29 -10.51 -2.69 9.32
N PRO A 30 -9.46 -1.86 9.29
CA PRO A 30 -8.22 -2.23 9.97
C PRO A 30 -8.55 -2.36 11.46
N VAL A 31 -8.69 -3.60 11.92
CA VAL A 31 -9.00 -3.97 13.30
C VAL A 31 -7.83 -3.51 14.16
N LEU A 32 -7.96 -2.35 14.80
CA LEU A 32 -7.01 -1.78 15.77
C LEU A 32 -7.68 -1.31 17.08
N GLY A 33 -8.89 -1.81 17.36
CA GLY A 33 -9.61 -1.59 18.62
C GLY A 33 -9.57 -2.79 19.57
N SER A 34 -8.96 -2.58 20.74
CA SER A 34 -9.09 -3.17 22.09
C SER A 34 -9.46 -4.65 22.37
N VAL A 35 -9.40 -5.60 21.44
CA VAL A 35 -9.52 -7.04 21.77
C VAL A 35 -8.29 -7.79 21.30
N GLY A 36 -7.24 -7.83 22.13
CA GLY A 36 -6.01 -8.59 21.90
C GLY A 36 -4.72 -7.80 22.12
N GLU A 37 -3.62 -8.51 22.31
CA GLU A 37 -2.29 -7.97 22.63
C GLU A 37 -1.45 -7.75 21.37
N ASP A 38 -0.80 -6.60 21.28
CA ASP A 38 0.08 -6.27 20.16
C ASP A 38 1.37 -7.10 20.22
N ALA A 39 1.74 -7.70 19.10
CA ALA A 39 2.89 -8.58 19.01
C ALA A 39 3.52 -8.51 17.60
N TYR A 40 4.63 -9.20 17.44
CA TYR A 40 5.30 -9.37 16.16
C TYR A 40 5.87 -10.78 15.99
N VAL A 41 6.04 -11.20 14.75
CA VAL A 41 6.72 -12.46 14.42
C VAL A 41 8.22 -12.28 14.64
N ASN A 42 8.86 -13.18 15.38
CA ASN A 42 10.27 -13.01 15.80
C ASN A 42 11.28 -13.83 14.97
N ASP A 43 10.81 -14.65 14.04
CA ASP A 43 11.62 -15.55 13.22
C ASP A 43 11.47 -15.26 11.72
N ASP A 44 12.41 -15.74 10.91
CA ASP A 44 12.61 -15.29 9.54
C ASP A 44 11.48 -15.71 8.60
N THR A 45 10.87 -16.88 8.75
CA THR A 45 9.77 -17.31 7.87
C THR A 45 8.92 -18.38 8.52
N ILE A 46 7.70 -18.02 8.94
CA ILE A 46 6.83 -18.91 9.72
C ILE A 46 5.46 -19.09 9.04
N ASN A 47 5.00 -20.34 8.99
CA ASN A 47 3.66 -20.67 8.50
C ASN A 47 2.59 -20.26 9.50
N VAL A 48 1.48 -19.70 8.98
CA VAL A 48 0.24 -19.54 9.75
C VAL A 48 -0.63 -20.79 9.56
N ARG A 49 -1.11 -21.38 10.65
CA ARG A 49 -1.95 -22.59 10.64
C ARG A 49 -3.43 -22.25 10.78
N SER A 50 -4.30 -23.10 10.27
CA SER A 50 -5.76 -22.96 10.41
C SER A 50 -6.29 -23.39 11.79
N GLY A 51 -5.43 -23.94 12.66
CA GLY A 51 -5.76 -24.38 14.01
C GLY A 51 -4.50 -24.58 14.87
N PRO A 52 -4.66 -24.81 16.18
CA PRO A 52 -3.55 -24.92 17.12
C PRO A 52 -2.88 -26.31 17.02
N GLY A 53 -1.86 -26.42 16.16
CA GLY A 53 -1.06 -27.62 15.99
C GLY A 53 -0.46 -27.77 14.60
N THR A 54 0.59 -28.59 14.49
CA THR A 54 1.27 -28.86 13.20
C THR A 54 0.47 -29.74 12.24
N SER A 55 -0.55 -30.45 12.72
CA SER A 55 -1.47 -31.27 11.91
C SER A 55 -2.48 -30.45 11.11
N TYR A 56 -2.69 -29.17 11.48
CA TYR A 56 -3.58 -28.27 10.74
C TYR A 56 -2.93 -27.77 9.46
N SER A 57 -3.75 -27.56 8.43
CA SER A 57 -3.32 -26.95 7.17
C SER A 57 -2.80 -25.54 7.38
N SER A 58 -1.89 -25.08 6.51
CA SER A 58 -1.55 -23.66 6.46
C SER A 58 -2.75 -22.84 5.99
N VAL A 59 -2.91 -21.63 6.53
CA VAL A 59 -3.80 -20.61 5.96
C VAL A 59 -3.28 -20.25 4.58
N GLN A 60 -4.17 -20.13 3.61
CA GLN A 60 -3.82 -19.89 2.21
C GLN A 60 -4.28 -18.51 1.73
N PHE A 61 -3.58 -18.00 0.72
CA PHE A 61 -3.95 -16.87 -0.11
C PHE A 61 -4.06 -17.35 -1.57
N GLY A 62 -5.06 -16.88 -2.31
CA GLY A 62 -5.26 -17.26 -3.71
C GLY A 62 -5.60 -18.74 -3.93
N LYS A 63 -6.22 -19.41 -2.94
CA LYS A 63 -6.63 -20.84 -2.92
C LYS A 63 -5.53 -21.90 -2.86
N SER A 64 -4.26 -21.54 -2.93
CA SER A 64 -3.18 -22.55 -2.92
C SER A 64 -1.87 -22.11 -2.30
N LYS A 65 -1.62 -20.80 -2.17
CA LYS A 65 -0.36 -20.30 -1.64
C LYS A 65 -0.44 -20.22 -0.12
N ALA A 66 0.34 -21.03 0.59
CA ALA A 66 0.47 -20.91 2.04
C ALA A 66 0.95 -19.50 2.42
N ILE A 67 0.31 -18.91 3.44
CA ILE A 67 0.72 -17.64 4.01
C ILE A 67 1.91 -17.89 4.94
N LEU A 68 2.99 -17.15 4.66
CA LEU A 68 4.17 -17.06 5.48
C LEU A 68 4.24 -15.64 6.04
N LEU A 69 4.54 -15.54 7.33
CA LEU A 69 4.86 -14.27 7.98
C LEU A 69 6.35 -14.24 8.32
N TYR A 70 6.90 -13.03 8.37
CA TYR A 70 8.34 -12.79 8.47
C TYR A 70 8.68 -11.97 9.71
N ARG A 71 9.96 -11.98 10.11
CA ARG A 71 10.42 -11.26 11.30
C ARG A 71 10.00 -9.79 11.23
N GLY A 72 9.45 -9.28 12.33
CA GLY A 72 8.96 -7.92 12.47
C GLY A 72 7.55 -7.68 11.94
N GLN A 73 6.92 -8.69 11.34
CA GLN A 73 5.53 -8.56 10.91
C GLN A 73 4.60 -8.43 12.11
N TYR A 74 3.86 -7.33 12.14
CA TYR A 74 2.86 -7.05 13.17
C TYR A 74 1.73 -8.09 13.15
N VAL A 75 1.40 -8.59 14.35
CA VAL A 75 0.24 -9.45 14.60
C VAL A 75 -0.45 -9.00 15.89
N ARG A 76 -1.74 -9.29 16.02
CA ARG A 76 -2.44 -9.20 17.30
C ARG A 76 -2.77 -10.57 17.83
N VAL A 77 -2.38 -10.88 19.05
CA VAL A 77 -2.75 -12.11 19.75
C VAL A 77 -4.13 -11.92 20.36
N ILE A 78 -5.11 -12.71 19.93
CA ILE A 78 -6.51 -12.59 20.38
C ILE A 78 -6.96 -13.76 21.27
N ALA A 79 -6.24 -14.88 21.25
CA ALA A 79 -6.49 -16.01 22.12
C ALA A 79 -5.24 -16.90 22.25
N THR A 80 -5.20 -17.69 23.31
CA THR A 80 -4.14 -18.67 23.60
C THR A 80 -4.74 -20.05 23.81
N GLU A 81 -4.23 -21.04 23.10
CA GLU A 81 -4.73 -22.42 23.13
C GLU A 81 -3.58 -23.42 23.27
N LYS A 82 -3.87 -24.61 23.83
CA LYS A 82 -2.94 -25.74 23.82
C LYS A 82 -3.17 -26.59 22.58
N GLY A 83 -2.13 -26.77 21.78
CA GLY A 83 -2.18 -27.58 20.58
C GLY A 83 -2.15 -29.07 20.87
N THR A 84 -2.57 -29.88 19.89
CA THR A 84 -2.51 -31.35 19.97
C THR A 84 -1.08 -31.89 20.05
N ASP A 85 -0.09 -31.05 19.75
CA ASP A 85 1.34 -31.31 19.88
C ASP A 85 1.91 -30.93 21.26
N GLY A 86 1.07 -30.49 22.20
CA GLY A 86 1.46 -30.07 23.55
C GLY A 86 2.02 -28.65 23.66
N ALA A 87 2.29 -28.00 22.52
CA ALA A 87 2.79 -26.64 22.48
C ALA A 87 1.68 -25.61 22.77
N THR A 88 2.08 -24.40 23.15
CA THR A 88 1.17 -23.26 23.24
C THR A 88 1.07 -22.59 21.87
N TRP A 89 -0.16 -22.30 21.44
CA TRP A 89 -0.46 -21.67 20.17
C TRP A 89 -1.27 -20.40 20.41
N TYR A 90 -0.89 -19.32 19.73
CA TYR A 90 -1.65 -18.08 19.70
C TYR A 90 -2.55 -18.05 18.48
N GLN A 91 -3.81 -17.70 18.68
CA GLN A 91 -4.67 -17.23 17.61
C GLN A 91 -4.30 -15.78 17.31
N ILE A 92 -3.88 -15.52 16.07
CA ILE A 92 -3.35 -14.24 15.63
C ILE A 92 -4.23 -13.62 14.55
N VAL A 93 -4.37 -12.29 14.59
CA VAL A 93 -4.93 -11.46 13.52
C VAL A 93 -3.80 -10.66 12.89
N PHE A 94 -3.75 -10.61 11.56
CA PHE A 94 -2.67 -9.97 10.83
C PHE A 94 -3.14 -9.47 9.46
N THR A 95 -2.35 -8.60 8.84
CA THR A 95 -2.59 -8.13 7.46
C THR A 95 -1.69 -8.88 6.49
N TYR A 96 -2.25 -9.36 5.38
CA TYR A 96 -1.52 -9.96 4.28
C TYR A 96 -2.03 -9.42 2.94
N ASN A 97 -1.18 -8.77 2.15
CA ASN A 97 -1.55 -8.12 0.88
C ASN A 97 -2.75 -7.15 0.98
N GLY A 98 -2.93 -6.52 2.15
CA GLY A 98 -4.05 -5.62 2.45
C GLY A 98 -5.31 -6.30 2.99
N TYR A 99 -5.32 -7.62 3.11
CA TYR A 99 -6.44 -8.39 3.64
C TYR A 99 -6.23 -8.71 5.12
N THR A 100 -7.24 -8.51 5.95
CA THR A 100 -7.19 -8.92 7.36
C THR A 100 -7.46 -10.42 7.45
N LYS A 101 -6.50 -11.16 7.98
CA LYS A 101 -6.51 -12.62 8.12
C LYS A 101 -6.41 -13.02 9.58
N MET A 102 -6.85 -14.24 9.85
CA MET A 102 -6.74 -14.87 11.16
C MET A 102 -6.22 -16.29 11.00
N GLY A 103 -5.44 -16.75 11.97
CA GLY A 103 -4.93 -18.12 12.03
C GLY A 103 -4.18 -18.36 13.33
N TYR A 104 -3.36 -19.40 13.36
CA TYR A 104 -2.65 -19.83 14.54
C TYR A 104 -1.15 -19.88 14.29
N MET A 105 -0.38 -19.43 15.27
CA MET A 105 1.08 -19.51 15.27
C MET A 105 1.55 -19.98 16.65
N ARG A 106 2.58 -20.83 16.67
CA ARG A 106 3.15 -21.33 17.93
C ARG A 106 3.77 -20.17 18.70
N SER A 107 3.58 -20.13 20.02
CA SER A 107 3.87 -18.96 20.84
C SER A 107 5.35 -18.56 20.86
N ASP A 108 6.27 -19.49 20.61
CA ASP A 108 7.71 -19.24 20.53
C ASP A 108 8.10 -18.39 19.30
N PHE A 109 7.26 -18.35 18.26
CA PHE A 109 7.47 -17.51 17.07
C PHE A 109 6.87 -16.11 17.16
N VAL A 110 6.25 -15.77 18.30
CA VAL A 110 5.54 -14.51 18.51
C VAL A 110 6.07 -13.83 19.76
N THR A 111 6.49 -12.58 19.62
CA THR A 111 6.93 -11.76 20.76
C THR A 111 5.96 -10.60 20.95
N GLN A 112 5.42 -10.47 22.16
CA GLN A 112 4.58 -9.33 22.53
C GLN A 112 5.38 -8.03 22.47
N ILE A 113 4.75 -6.97 21.99
CA ILE A 113 5.29 -5.62 22.12
C ILE A 113 5.02 -5.21 23.57
N GLY A 114 6.11 -5.03 24.34
CA GLY A 114 6.02 -4.56 25.73
C GLY A 114 5.63 -3.08 25.81
N ASP A 115 5.98 -2.42 26.92
CA ASP A 115 5.79 -0.97 27.01
C ASP A 115 6.71 -0.24 26.02
N ASP A 116 6.09 0.41 25.04
CA ASP A 116 6.74 1.24 24.04
C ASP A 116 6.10 2.63 23.98
N SER A 117 5.52 3.11 25.08
CA SER A 117 4.81 4.39 25.17
C SER A 117 5.66 5.57 24.69
N ALA A 118 6.97 5.57 25.01
CA ALA A 118 7.90 6.58 24.53
C ALA A 118 8.06 6.56 22.99
N TYR A 119 8.09 5.36 22.40
CA TYR A 119 8.19 5.22 20.95
C TYR A 119 6.87 5.60 20.26
N GLN A 120 5.71 5.27 20.85
CA GLN A 120 4.41 5.73 20.35
C GLN A 120 4.29 7.26 20.39
N ALA A 121 4.80 7.91 21.44
CA ALA A 121 4.87 9.36 21.53
C ALA A 121 5.77 9.93 20.42
N TYR A 122 6.95 9.35 20.21
CA TYR A 122 7.84 9.71 19.11
C TYR A 122 7.15 9.60 17.74
N LEU A 123 6.47 8.48 17.45
CA LEU A 123 5.75 8.30 16.19
C LEU A 123 4.62 9.34 16.00
N SER A 124 3.98 9.75 17.10
CA SER A 124 2.94 10.77 17.08
C SER A 124 3.51 12.17 16.87
N GLU A 125 4.67 12.49 17.46
CA GLU A 125 5.42 13.73 17.24
C GLU A 125 5.92 13.83 15.79
N GLN A 126 6.39 12.73 15.21
CA GLN A 126 6.71 12.63 13.79
C GLN A 126 5.48 12.85 12.89
N GLY A 127 4.25 12.75 13.42
CA GLY A 127 3.01 12.94 12.67
C GLY A 127 2.58 11.71 11.86
N PHE A 128 3.00 10.50 12.25
CA PHE A 128 2.52 9.28 11.60
C PHE A 128 1.03 9.03 11.88
N PRO A 129 0.20 8.76 10.84
CA PRO A 129 -1.19 8.36 11.04
C PRO A 129 -1.29 7.06 11.84
N LYS A 130 -2.38 6.90 12.61
CA LYS A 130 -2.62 5.71 13.45
C LYS A 130 -2.57 4.39 12.67
N THR A 131 -2.91 4.41 11.37
CA THR A 131 -2.83 3.23 10.49
C THR A 131 -1.40 2.75 10.19
N TYR A 132 -0.37 3.55 10.48
CA TYR A 132 1.04 3.18 10.30
C TYR A 132 1.64 2.58 11.58
N GLN A 133 1.23 3.12 12.74
CA GLN A 133 1.92 2.92 14.01
C GLN A 133 2.12 1.44 14.40
N PRO A 134 1.15 0.52 14.21
CA PRO A 134 1.35 -0.89 14.61
C PRO A 134 2.51 -1.56 13.87
N TYR A 135 2.62 -1.29 12.56
CA TYR A 135 3.68 -1.83 11.72
C TYR A 135 5.05 -1.27 12.11
N LEU A 136 5.12 0.04 12.34
CA LEU A 136 6.36 0.72 12.74
C LEU A 136 6.84 0.24 14.12
N ARG A 137 5.93 0.09 15.10
CA ARG A 137 6.23 -0.44 16.43
C ARG A 137 6.77 -1.87 16.36
N ALA A 138 6.14 -2.74 15.57
CA ALA A 138 6.56 -4.12 15.39
C ALA A 138 7.97 -4.23 14.76
N LEU A 139 8.23 -3.48 13.68
CA LEU A 139 9.54 -3.47 13.03
C LEU A 139 10.63 -2.87 13.94
N HIS A 140 10.32 -1.78 14.65
CA HIS A 140 11.24 -1.19 15.62
C HIS A 140 11.60 -2.18 16.73
N ALA A 141 10.61 -2.80 17.36
CA ALA A 141 10.83 -3.81 18.41
C ALA A 141 11.63 -5.02 17.89
N ALA A 142 11.29 -5.54 16.72
CA ALA A 142 11.96 -6.69 16.12
C ALA A 142 13.44 -6.43 15.74
N SER A 143 13.80 -5.17 15.48
CA SER A 143 15.18 -4.76 15.25
C SER A 143 16.00 -4.57 16.55
N GLY A 144 15.39 -4.76 17.73
CA GLY A 144 16.00 -4.39 19.01
C GLY A 144 16.14 -2.88 19.18
N GLY A 145 15.22 -2.11 18.61
CA GLY A 145 15.22 -0.65 18.62
C GLY A 145 16.26 0.02 17.71
N GLN A 146 16.91 -0.74 16.82
CA GLN A 146 17.96 -0.25 15.92
C GLN A 146 17.39 0.44 14.68
N TRP A 147 16.16 0.12 14.30
CA TRP A 147 15.49 0.73 13.14
C TRP A 147 14.72 1.97 13.56
N ASN A 148 15.14 3.11 13.02
CA ASN A 148 14.54 4.41 13.29
C ASN A 148 13.66 4.84 12.11
N PHE A 149 12.40 5.16 12.37
CA PHE A 149 11.44 5.53 11.32
C PHE A 149 11.08 7.01 11.44
N VAL A 150 11.42 7.77 10.40
CA VAL A 150 11.19 9.22 10.30
C VAL A 150 10.09 9.47 9.29
N ALA A 151 9.15 10.36 9.63
CA ALA A 151 8.04 10.71 8.75
C ALA A 151 8.49 11.65 7.63
N TYR A 152 8.16 11.31 6.38
CA TYR A 152 8.30 12.21 5.24
C TYR A 152 6.93 12.72 4.78
N HIS A 153 6.61 13.93 5.22
CA HIS A 153 5.36 14.62 4.86
C HIS A 153 5.45 15.17 3.44
N THR A 154 5.02 14.38 2.45
CA THR A 154 5.08 14.74 1.03
C THR A 154 4.30 16.01 0.69
N GLY A 155 3.27 16.33 1.49
CA GLY A 155 2.32 17.41 1.22
C GLY A 155 1.30 17.12 0.12
N LEU A 156 1.48 16.02 -0.63
CA LEU A 156 0.67 15.61 -1.79
C LEU A 156 -0.61 14.89 -1.34
N LYS A 157 -1.66 15.00 -2.15
CA LYS A 157 -2.90 14.23 -1.95
C LYS A 157 -2.75 12.83 -2.54
N TRP A 158 -3.24 11.84 -1.81
CA TRP A 158 -3.29 10.44 -2.26
C TRP A 158 -3.98 10.29 -3.62
N SER A 159 -5.13 10.95 -3.81
CA SER A 159 -5.87 10.90 -5.07
C SER A 159 -5.02 11.31 -6.27
N ASP A 160 -4.26 12.38 -6.13
CA ASP A 160 -3.54 12.99 -7.25
C ASP A 160 -2.34 12.13 -7.63
N ALA A 161 -1.62 11.59 -6.64
CA ALA A 161 -0.54 10.63 -6.86
C ALA A 161 -1.07 9.34 -7.52
N LEU A 162 -2.21 8.81 -7.03
CA LEU A 162 -2.79 7.59 -7.57
C LEU A 162 -3.29 7.76 -9.01
N GLU A 163 -3.96 8.87 -9.33
CA GLU A 163 -4.39 9.15 -10.70
C GLU A 163 -3.20 9.33 -11.65
N ASN A 164 -2.14 10.01 -11.20
CA ASN A 164 -0.92 10.15 -12.00
C ASN A 164 -0.28 8.78 -12.29
N GLU A 165 0.01 7.99 -11.24
CA GLU A 165 0.62 6.67 -11.38
C GLU A 165 -0.24 5.68 -12.16
N SER A 166 -1.57 5.84 -12.15
CA SER A 166 -2.51 4.99 -12.90
C SER A 166 -2.61 5.35 -14.39
N THR A 167 -1.87 6.36 -14.86
CA THR A 167 -1.79 6.69 -16.29
C THR A 167 -1.24 5.49 -17.06
N LEU A 168 -1.95 5.07 -18.12
CA LEU A 168 -1.56 3.90 -18.91
C LEU A 168 -0.16 4.07 -19.50
N GLY A 169 0.71 3.09 -19.26
CA GLY A 169 2.10 3.10 -19.71
C GLY A 169 3.09 3.67 -18.68
N ARG A 170 2.63 4.25 -17.58
CA ARG A 170 3.50 4.75 -16.50
C ARG A 170 3.89 3.63 -15.52
N ALA A 171 2.90 2.98 -14.93
CA ALA A 171 3.09 1.82 -14.06
C ALA A 171 2.81 0.52 -14.82
N LEU A 172 3.83 -0.31 -14.96
CA LEU A 172 3.75 -1.60 -15.64
C LEU A 172 3.89 -2.76 -14.66
N ILE A 173 3.27 -3.90 -14.99
CA ILE A 173 3.38 -5.16 -14.28
C ILE A 173 3.76 -6.26 -15.27
N HIS A 174 4.73 -7.09 -14.91
CA HIS A 174 5.26 -8.15 -15.76
C HIS A 174 4.27 -9.32 -15.93
N GLY A 175 4.35 -10.03 -17.05
CA GLY A 175 3.44 -11.10 -17.43
C GLY A 175 3.47 -12.36 -16.56
N ASN A 176 4.57 -12.59 -15.84
CA ASN A 176 4.69 -13.65 -14.83
C ASN A 176 3.74 -13.47 -13.64
N TYR A 177 3.20 -12.27 -13.41
CA TYR A 177 2.19 -12.02 -12.40
C TYR A 177 0.78 -12.32 -12.92
N GLY A 178 -0.12 -12.67 -11.98
CA GLY A 178 -1.51 -12.98 -12.29
C GLY A 178 -2.25 -11.85 -13.00
N THR A 179 -3.13 -12.19 -13.94
CA THR A 179 -3.86 -11.22 -14.78
C THR A 179 -4.76 -10.26 -13.99
N ALA A 180 -5.15 -10.61 -12.76
CA ALA A 180 -5.91 -9.73 -11.86
C ALA A 180 -5.19 -8.41 -11.56
N LEU A 181 -3.86 -8.35 -11.71
CA LEU A 181 -3.05 -7.17 -11.48
C LEU A 181 -3.01 -6.21 -12.69
N ARG A 182 -3.52 -6.62 -13.85
CA ARG A 182 -3.43 -5.87 -15.10
C ARG A 182 -4.65 -4.96 -15.27
N SER A 183 -4.44 -3.78 -15.83
CA SER A 183 -5.50 -2.81 -16.10
C SER A 183 -6.46 -3.32 -17.15
N THR A 184 -7.76 -3.17 -16.89
CA THR A 184 -8.83 -3.40 -17.87
C THR A 184 -9.38 -2.09 -18.44
N ALA A 185 -8.71 -0.96 -18.18
CA ALA A 185 -9.12 0.35 -18.68
C ALA A 185 -9.08 0.38 -20.23
N PRO A 186 -9.92 1.22 -20.87
CA PRO A 186 -9.87 1.43 -22.31
C PRO A 186 -8.45 1.78 -22.78
N GLY A 187 -7.94 1.04 -23.78
CA GLY A 187 -6.57 1.20 -24.29
C GLY A 187 -5.54 0.22 -23.68
N ALA A 188 -5.84 -0.41 -22.54
CA ALA A 188 -5.00 -1.45 -21.95
C ALA A 188 -5.54 -2.87 -22.18
N TYR A 189 -6.85 -3.02 -22.38
CA TYR A 189 -7.51 -4.32 -22.54
C TYR A 189 -8.56 -4.32 -23.64
N ASN A 190 -8.54 -5.35 -24.49
CA ASN A 190 -9.55 -5.58 -25.51
C ASN A 190 -10.56 -6.61 -25.00
N SER A 191 -11.75 -6.13 -24.63
CA SER A 191 -12.83 -7.00 -24.12
C SER A 191 -13.45 -7.93 -25.16
N LYS A 192 -13.17 -7.75 -26.46
CA LYS A 192 -13.64 -8.64 -27.53
C LYS A 192 -12.72 -9.84 -27.73
N THR A 193 -11.41 -9.63 -27.64
CA THR A 193 -10.41 -10.69 -27.84
C THR A 193 -9.93 -11.29 -26.52
N GLY A 194 -10.12 -10.60 -25.39
CA GLY A 194 -9.62 -11.02 -24.10
C GLY A 194 -8.14 -10.73 -23.89
N GLU A 195 -7.54 -9.90 -24.75
CA GLU A 195 -6.10 -9.63 -24.76
C GLU A 195 -5.75 -8.29 -24.11
N TRP A 196 -4.63 -8.26 -23.38
CA TRP A 196 -4.04 -7.03 -22.87
C TRP A 196 -3.00 -6.49 -23.84
N LYS A 197 -2.97 -5.16 -23.97
CA LYS A 197 -1.90 -4.46 -24.69
C LYS A 197 -0.59 -4.59 -23.92
N GLN A 198 0.45 -5.05 -24.60
CA GLN A 198 1.83 -4.96 -24.11
C GLN A 198 2.38 -3.55 -24.39
N TYR A 199 2.95 -2.93 -23.37
CA TYR A 199 3.62 -1.62 -23.49
C TYR A 199 5.13 -1.79 -23.72
N GLU A 200 5.69 -2.89 -23.21
CA GLU A 200 7.01 -3.42 -23.49
C GLU A 200 6.88 -4.96 -23.60
N PRO A 201 7.87 -5.70 -24.14
CA PRO A 201 7.77 -7.16 -24.25
C PRO A 201 7.44 -7.83 -22.91
N ASP A 202 6.26 -8.47 -22.83
CA ASP A 202 5.68 -9.08 -21.63
C ASP A 202 5.37 -8.14 -20.44
N TRP A 203 5.29 -6.83 -20.67
CA TRP A 203 4.87 -5.84 -19.68
C TRP A 203 3.52 -5.20 -20.02
N TYR A 204 2.62 -5.18 -19.04
CA TYR A 204 1.24 -4.71 -19.19
C TYR A 204 0.98 -3.55 -18.24
N ALA A 205 0.05 -2.65 -18.58
CA ALA A 205 -0.34 -1.59 -17.64
C ALA A 205 -0.92 -2.20 -16.35
N ALA A 206 -0.45 -1.75 -15.19
CA ALA A 206 -0.96 -2.17 -13.89
C ALA A 206 -2.38 -1.61 -13.66
N SER A 207 -3.25 -2.37 -12.99
CA SER A 207 -4.58 -1.90 -12.61
C SER A 207 -4.48 -0.76 -11.59
N ARG A 208 -5.48 0.14 -11.54
CA ARG A 208 -5.52 1.21 -10.53
C ARG A 208 -5.45 0.68 -9.08
N GLN A 209 -6.01 -0.50 -8.82
CA GLN A 209 -5.92 -1.14 -7.50
C GLN A 209 -4.52 -1.68 -7.21
N THR A 210 -3.84 -2.24 -8.21
CA THR A 210 -2.43 -2.66 -8.12
C THR A 210 -1.53 -1.46 -7.84
N VAL A 211 -1.72 -0.36 -8.58
CA VAL A 211 -1.01 0.90 -8.33
C VAL A 211 -1.27 1.40 -6.92
N ALA A 212 -2.54 1.41 -6.47
CA ALA A 212 -2.89 1.82 -5.12
C ALA A 212 -2.17 0.98 -4.05
N TYR A 213 -2.07 -0.34 -4.22
CA TYR A 213 -1.36 -1.20 -3.25
C TYR A 213 0.13 -0.85 -3.15
N TYR A 214 0.85 -0.75 -4.28
CA TYR A 214 2.29 -0.45 -4.26
C TYR A 214 2.60 1.02 -4.00
N LEU A 215 1.65 1.94 -4.24
CA LEU A 215 1.81 3.33 -3.84
C LEU A 215 1.60 3.50 -2.33
N ASP A 216 0.88 2.62 -1.65
CA ASP A 216 0.62 2.74 -0.21
C ASP A 216 1.86 2.37 0.62
N PRO A 217 2.52 3.31 1.32
CA PRO A 217 3.73 2.98 2.06
C PRO A 217 3.51 1.92 3.14
N ARG A 218 2.28 1.75 3.65
CA ARG A 218 1.95 0.72 4.64
C ARG A 218 2.06 -0.70 4.09
N SER A 219 1.96 -0.90 2.78
CA SER A 219 2.14 -2.23 2.18
C SER A 219 3.57 -2.75 2.31
N TYR A 220 4.53 -1.85 2.53
CA TYR A 220 5.95 -2.17 2.70
C TYR A 220 6.32 -2.37 4.18
N LEU A 221 5.48 -1.87 5.11
CA LEU A 221 5.74 -1.96 6.54
C LEU A 221 5.29 -3.28 7.16
N THR A 222 4.74 -4.21 6.36
CA THR A 222 4.25 -5.50 6.87
C THR A 222 5.37 -6.47 7.24
N ASP A 223 6.58 -6.24 6.76
CA ASP A 223 7.75 -7.10 6.94
C ASP A 223 9.03 -6.31 6.57
N GLY A 224 10.13 -7.01 6.33
CA GLY A 224 11.40 -6.41 5.92
C GLY A 224 11.39 -5.63 4.60
N THR A 225 10.30 -5.65 3.82
CA THR A 225 10.14 -4.81 2.63
C THR A 225 10.26 -3.30 2.94
N CYS A 226 10.16 -2.89 4.20
CA CYS A 226 10.36 -1.51 4.66
C CYS A 226 11.76 -0.96 4.34
N ILE A 227 12.73 -1.83 4.00
CA ILE A 227 14.03 -1.44 3.43
C ILE A 227 13.89 -0.56 2.17
N ALA A 228 12.74 -0.61 1.47
CA ALA A 228 12.45 0.34 0.40
C ALA A 228 12.48 1.81 0.85
N PHE A 229 12.33 2.07 2.15
CA PHE A 229 12.41 3.39 2.79
C PHE A 229 13.77 3.69 3.44
N GLU A 230 14.76 2.80 3.34
CA GLU A 230 16.09 3.04 3.89
C GLU A 230 16.66 4.34 3.31
N GLN A 231 17.11 5.22 4.20
CA GLN A 231 17.68 6.50 3.84
C GLN A 231 19.03 6.30 3.14
N LEU A 232 19.17 6.84 1.93
CA LEU A 232 20.36 6.65 1.10
C LEU A 232 21.45 7.68 1.43
N SER A 233 21.07 8.86 1.92
CA SER A 233 21.98 9.91 2.36
C SER A 233 22.56 9.65 3.76
N GLY A 234 23.62 10.37 4.10
CA GLY A 234 24.25 10.28 5.41
C GLY A 234 25.07 9.02 5.61
N GLY A 235 24.82 8.29 6.70
CA GLY A 235 25.62 7.14 7.14
C GLY A 235 26.86 7.51 7.96
N GLU A 236 26.87 8.70 8.57
CA GLU A 236 27.90 9.08 9.54
C GLU A 236 27.87 8.10 10.72
N GLY A 237 29.04 7.60 11.13
CA GLY A 237 29.15 6.61 12.22
C GLY A 237 29.08 5.14 11.79
N VAL A 238 28.84 4.85 10.51
CA VAL A 238 28.99 3.48 9.97
C VAL A 238 30.43 3.01 10.13
N THR A 239 30.61 1.83 10.72
CA THR A 239 31.91 1.26 11.07
C THR A 239 32.42 0.25 10.05
N HIS A 240 33.74 0.06 10.02
CA HIS A 240 34.39 -1.03 9.28
C HIS A 240 33.77 -2.39 9.61
N ALA A 241 33.52 -2.68 10.90
CA ALA A 241 32.96 -3.95 11.33
C ALA A 241 31.55 -4.20 10.77
N GLN A 242 30.73 -3.15 10.64
CA GLN A 242 29.40 -3.26 10.02
C GLN A 242 29.53 -3.56 8.52
N LEU A 243 30.36 -2.82 7.78
CA LEU A 243 30.56 -3.10 6.33
C LEU A 243 31.23 -4.43 6.06
N LYS A 244 32.15 -4.86 6.92
CA LYS A 244 32.79 -6.18 6.81
C LYS A 244 31.77 -7.31 6.88
N LYS A 245 30.70 -7.17 7.66
CA LYS A 245 29.56 -8.11 7.67
C LYS A 245 28.75 -8.03 6.36
N VAL A 246 28.47 -6.83 5.85
CA VAL A 246 27.77 -6.62 4.56
C VAL A 246 28.51 -7.31 3.40
N LEU A 247 29.83 -7.20 3.41
CA LEU A 247 30.70 -7.64 2.33
C LEU A 247 31.40 -8.98 2.61
N ALA A 248 31.01 -9.71 3.67
CA ALA A 248 31.71 -10.92 4.11
C ALA A 248 31.85 -12.01 3.02
N ASP A 249 30.82 -12.18 2.19
CA ASP A 249 30.82 -13.14 1.07
C ASP A 249 31.51 -12.61 -0.19
N CYS A 250 31.88 -11.33 -0.22
CA CYS A 250 32.42 -10.68 -1.41
C CYS A 250 33.93 -10.95 -1.51
N ALA A 251 34.33 -11.82 -2.43
CA ALA A 251 35.74 -12.17 -2.65
C ALA A 251 36.62 -10.97 -3.05
N TRP A 252 36.01 -9.89 -3.54
CA TRP A 252 36.68 -8.65 -3.90
C TRP A 252 36.81 -7.65 -2.74
N ALA A 253 36.14 -7.86 -1.61
CA ALA A 253 36.08 -6.89 -0.51
C ALA A 253 37.23 -7.08 0.49
N THR A 254 38.38 -6.45 0.20
CA THR A 254 39.47 -6.35 1.18
C THR A 254 39.15 -5.32 2.26
N ASP A 255 39.84 -5.40 3.40
CA ASP A 255 39.70 -4.40 4.48
C ASP A 255 39.96 -2.96 3.96
N ALA A 256 40.91 -2.80 3.04
CA ALA A 256 41.16 -1.51 2.38
C ALA A 256 39.96 -1.03 1.53
N ILE A 257 39.35 -1.91 0.74
CA ILE A 257 38.16 -1.56 -0.05
C ILE A 257 36.97 -1.23 0.87
N ILE A 258 36.82 -1.96 1.99
CA ILE A 258 35.80 -1.67 3.00
C ILE A 258 35.97 -0.25 3.56
N ASP A 259 37.19 0.15 3.91
CA ASP A 259 37.46 1.51 4.37
C ASP A 259 37.25 2.55 3.27
N GLU A 260 37.55 2.21 2.01
CA GLU A 260 37.26 3.08 0.86
C GLU A 260 35.76 3.33 0.68
N PHE A 261 34.88 2.37 0.95
CA PHE A 261 33.42 2.58 0.93
C PHE A 261 32.98 3.62 1.96
N ILE A 262 33.49 3.52 3.19
CA ILE A 262 33.20 4.47 4.28
C ILE A 262 33.64 5.87 3.88
N ARG A 263 34.87 5.99 3.39
CA ARG A 263 35.43 7.27 2.97
C ARG A 263 34.66 7.86 1.78
N ALA A 264 34.40 7.06 0.75
CA ALA A 264 33.73 7.52 -0.47
C ALA A 264 32.30 8.01 -0.23
N GLY A 265 31.58 7.40 0.71
CA GLY A 265 30.24 7.83 1.12
C GLY A 265 30.22 9.06 2.04
N SER A 266 31.35 9.41 2.65
CA SER A 266 31.40 10.49 3.63
C SER A 266 31.05 11.86 3.02
N LYS A 267 30.34 12.68 3.80
CA LYS A 267 30.04 14.07 3.44
C LYS A 267 31.30 14.88 3.12
N GLU A 268 32.38 14.65 3.88
CA GLU A 268 33.65 15.35 3.70
C GLU A 268 34.26 15.09 2.31
N GLU A 269 34.35 13.82 1.89
CA GLU A 269 34.95 13.48 0.60
C GLU A 269 34.06 13.89 -0.59
N LEU A 270 32.74 13.80 -0.44
CA LEU A 270 31.83 14.28 -1.47
C LEU A 270 31.84 15.81 -1.59
N GLU A 271 32.03 16.55 -0.50
CA GLU A 271 32.22 18.01 -0.58
C GLU A 271 33.56 18.34 -1.27
N LYS A 272 34.64 17.60 -1.01
CA LYS A 272 35.90 17.75 -1.78
C LYS A 272 35.67 17.48 -3.27
N GLN A 273 34.91 16.45 -3.61
CA GLN A 273 34.56 16.12 -5.00
C GLN A 273 33.72 17.24 -5.65
N LYS A 274 32.76 17.81 -4.93
CA LYS A 274 32.00 19.00 -5.35
C LYS A 274 32.93 20.16 -5.72
N GLN A 275 33.91 20.46 -4.86
CA GLN A 275 34.87 21.55 -5.11
C GLN A 275 35.76 21.30 -6.34
N ILE A 276 36.13 20.04 -6.61
CA ILE A 276 36.85 19.66 -7.83
C ILE A 276 35.98 19.92 -9.07
N ASP A 277 34.72 19.50 -9.04
CA ASP A 277 33.80 19.72 -10.17
C ASP A 277 33.47 21.19 -10.39
N LEU A 278 33.35 22.00 -9.32
CA LEU A 278 33.20 23.45 -9.43
C LEU A 278 34.38 24.09 -10.16
N LYS A 279 35.61 23.76 -9.77
CA LYS A 279 36.81 24.26 -10.44
C LYS A 279 36.85 23.85 -11.92
N ARG A 280 36.53 22.59 -12.21
CA ARG A 280 36.46 22.07 -13.58
C ARG A 280 35.42 22.83 -14.42
N LEU A 281 34.19 22.94 -13.95
CA LEU A 281 33.11 23.65 -14.65
C LEU A 281 33.46 25.12 -14.93
N ARG A 282 34.07 25.81 -13.95
CA ARG A 282 34.56 27.19 -14.14
C ARG A 282 35.67 27.25 -15.21
N SER A 283 36.62 26.31 -15.20
CA SER A 283 37.70 26.25 -16.21
C SER A 283 37.19 25.92 -17.62
N GLU A 284 36.10 25.15 -17.73
CA GLU A 284 35.43 24.84 -19.01
C GLU A 284 34.50 25.96 -19.50
N GLY A 285 34.40 27.09 -18.79
CA GLY A 285 33.49 28.20 -19.11
C GLY A 285 32.00 27.90 -18.84
N LYS A 286 31.69 26.83 -18.12
CA LYS A 286 30.30 26.40 -17.78
C LYS A 286 29.81 27.07 -16.49
N THR A 287 29.78 28.40 -16.48
CA THR A 287 29.47 29.21 -15.29
C THR A 287 28.11 28.90 -14.67
N ASP A 288 27.05 28.71 -15.47
CA ASP A 288 25.70 28.42 -14.96
C ASP A 288 25.60 27.07 -14.26
N ALA A 289 26.28 26.05 -14.80
CA ALA A 289 26.38 24.74 -14.18
C ALA A 289 27.16 24.81 -12.87
N ALA A 290 28.25 25.60 -12.82
CA ALA A 290 29.02 25.80 -11.59
C ALA A 290 28.18 26.52 -10.52
N ASN A 291 27.47 27.59 -10.89
CA ASN A 291 26.61 28.33 -9.96
C ASN A 291 25.46 27.47 -9.41
N SER A 292 24.92 26.57 -10.24
CA SER A 292 23.92 25.60 -9.79
C SER A 292 24.52 24.59 -8.81
N LEU A 293 25.69 24.02 -9.12
CA LEU A 293 26.40 23.09 -8.25
C LEU A 293 26.81 23.72 -6.92
N GLU A 294 27.19 25.00 -6.90
CA GLU A 294 27.67 25.69 -5.69
C GLU A 294 26.59 25.73 -4.58
N LYS A 295 25.32 25.85 -4.96
CA LYS A 295 24.16 25.90 -4.07
C LYS A 295 23.78 24.55 -3.45
N VAL A 296 24.40 23.46 -3.92
CA VAL A 296 24.01 22.11 -3.53
C VAL A 296 24.58 21.76 -2.17
N THR A 297 23.71 21.34 -1.26
CA THR A 297 24.11 20.86 0.07
C THR A 297 24.46 19.38 0.01
N VAL A 298 25.73 19.04 0.26
CA VAL A 298 26.17 17.64 0.29
C VAL A 298 25.74 16.99 1.60
N THR A 299 25.08 15.83 1.49
CA THR A 299 24.52 15.08 2.64
C THR A 299 25.31 13.81 2.97
N GLY A 300 26.29 13.42 2.16
CA GLY A 300 26.84 12.07 2.23
C GLY A 300 25.98 11.05 1.48
N VAL A 301 26.51 9.83 1.33
CA VAL A 301 25.80 8.64 0.87
C VAL A 301 26.13 7.49 1.83
N SER A 302 25.11 6.80 2.30
CA SER A 302 25.23 5.69 3.26
C SER A 302 26.24 4.65 2.77
N PRO A 303 27.33 4.40 3.52
CA PRO A 303 28.31 3.38 3.15
C PRO A 303 27.73 1.97 3.13
N ILE A 304 26.71 1.70 3.96
CA ILE A 304 25.96 0.42 3.94
C ILE A 304 25.25 0.29 2.59
N TYR A 305 24.51 1.32 2.18
CA TYR A 305 23.84 1.32 0.89
C TYR A 305 24.82 1.14 -0.29
N LEU A 306 25.94 1.88 -0.29
CA LEU A 306 26.97 1.74 -1.32
C LEU A 306 27.50 0.29 -1.39
N ALA A 307 27.82 -0.32 -0.25
CA ALA A 307 28.34 -1.69 -0.18
C ALA A 307 27.31 -2.71 -0.69
N VAL A 308 26.04 -2.58 -0.29
CA VAL A 308 24.93 -3.44 -0.70
C VAL A 308 24.64 -3.30 -2.19
N LYS A 309 24.63 -2.07 -2.70
CA LYS A 309 24.46 -1.81 -4.12
C LYS A 309 25.59 -2.42 -4.93
N ALA A 310 26.85 -2.17 -4.54
CA ALA A 310 27.99 -2.77 -5.23
C ALA A 310 27.90 -4.31 -5.25
N ARG A 311 27.64 -4.95 -4.10
CA ARG A 311 27.42 -6.40 -4.01
C ARG A 311 26.34 -6.90 -4.97
N SER A 312 25.24 -6.17 -5.13
CA SER A 312 24.12 -6.54 -6.00
C SER A 312 24.46 -6.35 -7.48
N GLU A 313 25.18 -5.28 -7.82
CA GLU A 313 25.52 -4.91 -9.20
C GLU A 313 26.61 -5.80 -9.80
N ILE A 314 27.67 -6.09 -9.04
CA ILE A 314 28.85 -6.80 -9.55
C ILE A 314 28.99 -8.22 -8.99
N GLY A 315 28.03 -8.67 -8.18
CA GLY A 315 28.02 -9.98 -7.53
C GLY A 315 29.07 -10.11 -6.42
N THR A 316 29.17 -11.31 -5.84
CA THR A 316 30.09 -11.60 -4.74
C THR A 316 31.41 -12.25 -5.18
N SER A 317 31.50 -12.72 -6.43
CA SER A 317 32.71 -13.35 -6.99
C SER A 317 33.78 -12.31 -7.33
N SER A 318 35.05 -12.73 -7.47
CA SER A 318 36.18 -11.83 -7.81
C SER A 318 36.06 -11.24 -9.22
N THR A 319 35.23 -10.21 -9.34
CA THR A 319 34.91 -9.50 -10.58
C THR A 319 36.00 -8.51 -10.95
N LYS A 320 36.28 -8.40 -12.26
CA LYS A 320 37.23 -7.41 -12.80
C LYS A 320 36.78 -5.97 -12.55
N ASN A 321 35.48 -5.75 -12.37
CA ASN A 321 34.95 -4.42 -12.04
C ASN A 321 35.49 -3.90 -10.70
N ALA A 322 35.70 -4.78 -9.71
CA ALA A 322 36.23 -4.43 -8.40
C ALA A 322 37.74 -4.66 -8.26
N THR A 323 38.30 -5.61 -9.01
CA THR A 323 39.75 -5.96 -8.96
C THR A 323 40.60 -5.28 -10.03
N GLY A 324 39.98 -4.48 -10.89
CA GLY A 324 40.62 -3.68 -11.92
C GLY A 324 40.60 -4.34 -13.29
N TYR A 325 39.85 -3.76 -14.22
CA TYR A 325 39.73 -4.22 -15.60
C TYR A 325 40.85 -3.61 -16.45
N PRO A 326 41.78 -4.41 -17.02
CA PRO A 326 42.86 -3.88 -17.84
C PRO A 326 42.36 -3.41 -19.20
N LEU A 327 42.82 -2.24 -19.65
CA LEU A 327 42.58 -1.72 -21.00
C LEU A 327 43.90 -1.60 -21.78
N SER A 328 43.79 -1.34 -23.08
CA SER A 328 44.92 -1.26 -24.01
C SER A 328 45.89 -0.11 -23.75
N ASP A 329 45.49 0.88 -22.94
CA ASP A 329 46.35 1.99 -22.49
C ASP A 329 47.33 1.57 -21.37
N GLY A 330 47.33 0.29 -20.98
CA GLY A 330 48.20 -0.25 -19.94
C GLY A 330 47.72 0.01 -18.52
N LYS A 331 46.56 0.66 -18.34
CA LYS A 331 45.95 0.94 -17.03
C LYS A 331 44.83 -0.03 -16.70
N LYS A 332 44.44 -0.04 -15.42
CA LYS A 332 43.26 -0.74 -14.92
C LYS A 332 42.20 0.26 -14.51
N TYR A 333 40.93 -0.08 -14.74
CA TYR A 333 39.80 0.75 -14.36
C TYR A 333 38.77 -0.05 -13.57
N TYR A 334 38.05 0.64 -12.69
CA TYR A 334 37.16 0.04 -11.70
C TYR A 334 35.75 0.64 -11.82
N ASN A 335 34.72 -0.17 -11.59
CA ASN A 335 33.32 0.29 -11.63
C ASN A 335 32.42 -0.60 -10.76
N PHE A 336 32.26 -0.22 -9.49
CA PHE A 336 31.51 -1.00 -8.50
C PHE A 336 29.98 -0.95 -8.69
N PHE A 337 29.46 -0.02 -9.49
CA PHE A 337 28.03 0.28 -9.58
C PHE A 337 27.46 0.14 -11.00
N ASN A 338 28.22 -0.48 -11.93
CA ASN A 338 27.86 -0.65 -13.33
C ASN A 338 27.40 0.65 -14.03
N ILE A 339 27.94 1.80 -13.61
CA ILE A 339 27.56 3.09 -14.21
C ILE A 339 28.03 3.13 -15.66
N GLY A 340 27.11 3.40 -16.59
CA GLY A 340 27.38 3.37 -18.03
C GLY A 340 27.35 1.98 -18.66
N ALA A 341 26.96 0.93 -17.93
CA ALA A 341 26.93 -0.45 -18.44
C ALA A 341 25.60 -0.78 -19.14
N TYR A 342 25.31 -0.10 -20.26
CA TYR A 342 24.12 -0.35 -21.08
C TYR A 342 24.46 -0.45 -22.56
N GLY A 343 23.59 -1.11 -23.33
CA GLY A 343 23.69 -1.25 -24.79
C GLY A 343 24.77 -2.23 -25.29
N GLY A 344 24.61 -2.68 -26.52
CA GLY A 344 25.59 -3.55 -27.21
C GLY A 344 25.68 -4.98 -26.69
N SER A 345 26.66 -5.73 -27.19
CA SER A 345 26.89 -7.15 -26.85
C SER A 345 27.66 -7.37 -25.55
N ASN A 346 28.28 -6.33 -24.99
CA ASN A 346 29.02 -6.41 -23.72
C ASN A 346 28.82 -5.15 -22.86
N PRO A 347 27.66 -5.04 -22.16
CA PRO A 347 27.35 -3.90 -21.30
C PRO A 347 28.43 -3.64 -20.23
N ASN A 348 29.03 -4.67 -19.65
CA ASN A 348 30.08 -4.53 -18.64
C ASN A 348 31.31 -3.80 -19.18
N TYR A 349 31.73 -4.11 -20.41
CA TYR A 349 32.84 -3.41 -21.05
C TYR A 349 32.53 -1.92 -21.29
N ASN A 350 31.29 -1.58 -21.67
CA ASN A 350 30.87 -0.19 -21.79
C ASN A 350 30.95 0.56 -20.46
N GLY A 351 30.57 -0.09 -19.35
CA GLY A 351 30.75 0.47 -18.01
C GLY A 351 32.22 0.73 -17.66
N ILE A 352 33.15 -0.10 -18.15
CA ILE A 352 34.59 0.12 -17.96
C ILE A 352 35.12 1.26 -18.85
N LEU A 353 34.63 1.40 -20.09
CA LEU A 353 34.96 2.56 -20.93
C LEU A 353 34.44 3.87 -20.31
N TYR A 354 33.25 3.84 -19.69
CA TYR A 354 32.76 4.96 -18.90
C TYR A 354 33.72 5.28 -17.76
N ALA A 355 34.13 4.27 -16.97
CA ALA A 355 35.10 4.44 -15.89
C ALA A 355 36.44 5.02 -16.37
N GLN A 356 36.94 4.60 -17.53
CA GLN A 356 38.11 5.18 -18.19
C GLN A 356 37.92 6.66 -18.49
N SER A 357 36.79 7.04 -19.09
CA SER A 357 36.47 8.45 -19.40
C SER A 357 36.38 9.34 -18.15
N LYS A 358 36.12 8.75 -16.99
CA LYS A 358 36.08 9.42 -15.68
C LYS A 358 37.39 9.35 -14.90
N GLY A 359 38.40 8.66 -15.41
CA GLY A 359 39.68 8.50 -14.74
C GLY A 359 39.61 7.63 -13.47
N TRP A 360 38.69 6.67 -13.42
CA TRP A 360 38.53 5.73 -12.30
C TRP A 360 39.58 4.61 -12.33
N ASP A 361 40.86 5.01 -12.24
CA ASP A 361 42.03 4.14 -12.33
C ASP A 361 42.49 3.54 -10.98
N THR A 362 41.74 3.80 -9.91
CA THR A 362 41.87 3.13 -8.60
C THR A 362 40.48 2.76 -8.06
N SER A 363 40.43 1.79 -7.15
CA SER A 363 39.20 1.40 -6.47
C SER A 363 38.55 2.59 -5.75
N TYR A 364 39.33 3.36 -5.00
CA TYR A 364 38.84 4.56 -4.32
C TYR A 364 38.21 5.59 -5.27
N LYS A 365 38.85 5.90 -6.40
CA LYS A 365 38.31 6.87 -7.38
C LYS A 365 36.98 6.39 -7.97
N ALA A 366 36.85 5.09 -8.25
CA ALA A 366 35.60 4.51 -8.71
C ALA A 366 34.50 4.54 -7.65
N LEU A 367 34.85 4.29 -6.39
CA LEU A 367 33.91 4.36 -5.27
C LEU A 367 33.44 5.79 -5.03
N LEU A 368 34.35 6.76 -4.93
CA LEU A 368 34.02 8.17 -4.75
C LEU A 368 33.25 8.73 -5.95
N GLY A 369 33.68 8.42 -7.17
CA GLY A 369 33.00 8.84 -8.39
C GLY A 369 31.61 8.24 -8.54
N GLY A 370 31.43 6.99 -8.13
CA GLY A 370 30.13 6.32 -8.11
C GLY A 370 29.21 6.85 -7.01
N ALA A 371 29.72 7.09 -5.81
CA ALA A 371 28.97 7.73 -4.73
C ALA A 371 28.53 9.15 -5.12
N TRP A 372 29.42 9.92 -5.75
CA TRP A 372 29.10 11.24 -6.29
C TRP A 372 28.04 11.18 -7.39
N PHE A 373 28.14 10.20 -8.31
CA PHE A 373 27.11 9.97 -9.33
C PHE A 373 25.74 9.66 -8.69
N ILE A 374 25.70 8.78 -7.70
CA ILE A 374 24.47 8.43 -6.98
C ILE A 374 23.88 9.65 -6.27
N PHE A 375 24.73 10.43 -5.57
CA PHE A 375 24.30 11.64 -4.88
C PHE A 375 23.65 12.63 -5.86
N ARG A 376 24.35 12.96 -6.95
CA ARG A 376 23.94 13.98 -7.92
C ARG A 376 22.69 13.63 -8.73
N ASN A 377 22.42 12.34 -8.96
CA ASN A 377 21.32 11.91 -9.82
C ASN A 377 20.07 11.48 -9.05
N TYR A 378 20.16 11.30 -7.73
CA TYR A 378 19.03 10.77 -6.94
C TYR A 378 18.86 11.51 -5.61
N ILE A 379 19.89 11.51 -4.76
CA ILE A 379 19.77 12.04 -3.39
C ILE A 379 19.58 13.56 -3.38
N GLU A 380 20.31 14.28 -4.25
CA GLU A 380 20.18 15.74 -4.40
C GLU A 380 18.76 16.17 -4.80
N ASP A 381 18.09 15.40 -5.65
CA ASP A 381 16.72 15.68 -6.09
C ASP A 381 15.66 15.22 -5.05
N GLY A 382 16.12 14.80 -3.86
CA GLY A 382 15.29 14.33 -2.75
C GLY A 382 14.81 12.89 -2.89
N GLN A 383 15.23 12.15 -3.93
CA GLN A 383 14.90 10.73 -4.13
C GLN A 383 15.77 9.84 -3.23
N ASP A 384 15.70 10.12 -1.93
CA ASP A 384 16.60 9.60 -0.90
C ASP A 384 16.20 8.22 -0.35
N THR A 385 15.33 7.50 -1.07
CA THR A 385 14.92 6.12 -0.80
C THR A 385 14.59 5.41 -2.11
N LEU A 386 14.65 4.08 -2.12
CA LEU A 386 14.24 3.29 -3.29
C LEU A 386 12.78 3.55 -3.68
N TYR A 387 11.91 3.75 -2.68
CA TYR A 387 10.52 4.13 -2.89
C TYR A 387 10.39 5.48 -3.60
N LEU A 388 11.14 6.52 -3.17
CA LEU A 388 11.10 7.83 -3.81
C LEU A 388 11.74 7.82 -5.19
N GLN A 389 12.70 6.94 -5.47
CA GLN A 389 13.19 6.72 -6.83
C GLN A 389 12.11 6.12 -7.74
N ARG A 390 11.25 5.24 -7.21
CA ARG A 390 10.15 4.64 -8.00
C ARG A 390 9.00 5.60 -8.25
N PHE A 391 8.54 6.34 -7.23
CA PHE A 391 7.31 7.14 -7.35
C PHE A 391 7.57 8.63 -7.55
N ASN A 392 8.77 9.12 -7.24
CA ASN A 392 9.12 10.53 -7.12
C ASN A 392 8.01 11.41 -6.53
N LEU A 393 7.83 11.32 -5.22
CA LEU A 393 6.89 12.16 -4.47
C LEU A 393 7.55 13.44 -3.91
N THR A 394 8.73 13.80 -4.40
CA THR A 394 9.47 14.96 -3.92
C THR A 394 8.96 16.24 -4.60
N PRO A 395 9.19 17.43 -4.01
CA PRO A 395 8.87 18.70 -4.68
C PRO A 395 9.62 18.90 -5.99
N GLN A 396 10.79 18.25 -6.14
CA GLN A 396 11.64 18.38 -7.31
C GLN A 396 11.22 17.37 -8.37
N TYR A 397 10.65 17.89 -9.46
CA TYR A 397 10.13 17.06 -10.56
C TYR A 397 9.07 16.03 -10.13
N THR A 398 8.13 16.43 -9.27
CA THR A 398 7.08 15.56 -8.75
C THR A 398 6.44 14.69 -9.85
N TYR A 399 6.41 13.37 -9.64
CA TYR A 399 5.93 12.34 -10.57
C TYR A 399 6.73 12.15 -11.87
N ALA A 400 7.91 12.77 -12.00
CA ALA A 400 8.82 12.60 -13.13
C ALA A 400 10.14 11.97 -12.69
N TYR A 401 11.00 11.60 -13.65
CA TYR A 401 12.31 10.98 -13.39
C TYR A 401 12.23 9.77 -12.45
N GLN A 402 11.24 8.91 -12.67
CA GLN A 402 11.11 7.64 -11.95
C GLN A 402 12.09 6.62 -12.51
N TYR A 403 12.75 5.89 -11.63
CA TYR A 403 13.81 4.95 -11.99
C TYR A 403 13.33 3.78 -12.85
N ALA A 404 12.08 3.34 -12.67
CA ALA A 404 11.52 2.18 -13.35
C ALA A 404 10.02 2.33 -13.61
N THR A 405 9.56 1.73 -14.71
CA THR A 405 8.12 1.56 -15.00
C THR A 405 7.50 0.42 -14.20
N ASP A 406 8.28 -0.61 -13.85
CA ASP A 406 7.87 -1.73 -13.00
C ASP A 406 7.30 -1.24 -11.66
N ILE A 407 6.00 -1.45 -11.45
CA ILE A 407 5.30 -1.04 -10.23
C ILE A 407 5.81 -1.78 -8.97
N THR A 408 6.46 -2.92 -9.15
CA THR A 408 7.00 -3.74 -8.06
C THR A 408 8.44 -3.42 -7.71
N TYR A 409 9.12 -2.55 -8.48
CA TYR A 409 10.55 -2.26 -8.36
C TYR A 409 11.00 -1.98 -6.92
N ALA A 410 10.37 -1.00 -6.26
CA ALA A 410 10.72 -0.64 -4.89
C ALA A 410 10.40 -1.77 -3.89
N TYR A 411 9.31 -2.52 -4.12
CA TYR A 411 8.85 -3.58 -3.23
C TYR A 411 9.80 -4.78 -3.29
N GLN A 412 10.11 -5.27 -4.50
CA GLN A 412 11.03 -6.39 -4.70
C GLN A 412 12.47 -6.01 -4.33
N GLY A 413 12.89 -4.77 -4.62
CA GLY A 413 14.21 -4.27 -4.22
C GLY A 413 14.36 -4.18 -2.70
N GLY A 414 13.35 -3.65 -2.01
CA GLY A 414 13.32 -3.63 -0.54
C GLY A 414 13.42 -5.04 0.06
N TRP A 415 12.58 -5.96 -0.42
CA TRP A 415 12.61 -7.36 0.02
C TRP A 415 13.95 -8.07 -0.24
N SER A 416 14.51 -7.90 -1.44
CA SER A 416 15.78 -8.53 -1.83
C SER A 416 16.96 -8.03 -0.98
N THR A 417 16.96 -6.73 -0.67
CA THR A 417 17.95 -6.14 0.23
C THR A 417 17.77 -6.62 1.66
N TYR A 418 16.53 -6.69 2.16
CA TYR A 418 16.24 -7.25 3.48
C TYR A 418 16.70 -8.70 3.63
N ALA A 419 16.38 -9.56 2.65
CA ALA A 419 16.82 -10.95 2.64
C ALA A 419 18.35 -11.06 2.69
N SER A 420 19.04 -10.14 2.00
CA SER A 420 20.49 -10.00 2.10
C SER A 420 20.92 -9.57 3.50
N TYR A 421 20.24 -8.62 4.15
CA TYR A 421 20.60 -8.18 5.51
C TYR A 421 20.45 -9.31 6.52
N VAL A 422 19.34 -10.04 6.48
CA VAL A 422 19.11 -11.20 7.34
C VAL A 422 20.20 -12.26 7.13
N LYS A 423 20.44 -12.68 5.87
CA LYS A 423 21.46 -13.69 5.55
C LYS A 423 22.85 -13.33 6.06
N ASN A 424 23.18 -12.04 6.11
CA ASN A 424 24.49 -11.55 6.52
C ASN A 424 24.53 -11.08 7.99
N GLY A 425 23.49 -11.38 8.80
CA GLY A 425 23.46 -11.02 10.23
C GLY A 425 23.37 -9.53 10.51
N LEU A 426 22.75 -8.78 9.60
CA LEU A 426 22.62 -7.31 9.62
C LEU A 426 21.22 -6.81 9.95
N ALA A 427 20.27 -7.72 10.22
CA ALA A 427 18.90 -7.34 10.56
C ALA A 427 18.82 -6.39 11.78
N ASN A 428 19.84 -6.42 12.66
CA ASN A 428 19.94 -5.56 13.84
C ASN A 428 20.94 -4.40 13.66
N THR A 429 21.22 -4.00 12.42
CA THR A 429 22.04 -2.80 12.16
C THR A 429 21.20 -1.56 12.38
N ALA A 430 21.79 -0.53 12.99
CA ALA A 430 21.17 0.77 13.12
C ALA A 430 20.94 1.37 11.72
N LEU A 431 19.67 1.60 11.37
CA LEU A 431 19.24 2.09 10.07
C LEU A 431 18.16 3.16 10.26
N THR A 432 18.16 4.16 9.38
CA THR A 432 17.11 5.18 9.34
C THR A 432 16.23 4.96 8.12
N PHE A 433 14.92 5.01 8.31
CA PHE A 433 13.91 4.83 7.28
C PHE A 433 13.09 6.10 7.15
N THR A 434 13.05 6.67 5.95
CA THR A 434 12.25 7.87 5.65
C THR A 434 10.96 7.44 4.99
N VAL A 435 9.87 7.40 5.77
CA VAL A 435 8.60 6.79 5.35
C VAL A 435 7.64 7.87 4.83
N PRO A 436 7.22 7.81 3.55
CA PRO A 436 6.31 8.80 2.98
C PRO A 436 4.91 8.76 3.60
N ILE A 437 4.32 9.95 3.74
CA ILE A 437 2.92 10.15 4.14
C ILE A 437 2.26 11.05 3.10
N LEU A 438 1.17 10.57 2.51
CA LEU A 438 0.30 11.35 1.64
C LEU A 438 -0.96 11.79 2.40
N LYS A 439 -1.52 12.93 2.02
CA LYS A 439 -2.78 13.43 2.59
C LYS A 439 -3.96 12.61 2.07
N ASN A 440 -4.97 12.40 2.92
CA ASN A 440 -6.24 11.75 2.56
C ASN A 440 -6.08 10.33 2.01
N MET A 441 -5.14 9.57 2.56
CA MET A 441 -4.97 8.16 2.22
C MET A 441 -6.18 7.32 2.66
N PRO A 442 -6.56 6.27 1.91
CA PRO A 442 -7.58 5.33 2.35
C PRO A 442 -7.13 4.59 3.60
N ALA A 443 -8.07 3.99 4.35
CA ALA A 443 -7.73 3.18 5.53
C ALA A 443 -6.89 1.95 5.16
N VAL A 444 -7.16 1.35 4.00
CA VAL A 444 -6.45 0.16 3.49
C VAL A 444 -6.42 0.17 1.96
N THR A 445 -5.36 -0.41 1.39
CA THR A 445 -5.27 -0.77 -0.02
C THR A 445 -5.05 -2.28 -0.12
N LYS A 446 -5.60 -2.90 -1.16
CA LYS A 446 -5.59 -4.36 -1.33
C LYS A 446 -4.98 -4.71 -2.66
N LEU A 447 -4.08 -5.69 -2.64
CA LEU A 447 -3.56 -6.26 -3.87
C LEU A 447 -4.67 -7.07 -4.56
N PRO A 448 -4.99 -6.79 -5.83
CA PRO A 448 -5.99 -7.57 -6.57
C PRO A 448 -5.62 -9.05 -6.67
N THR A 449 -6.62 -9.90 -6.59
CA THR A 449 -6.50 -11.36 -6.72
C THR A 449 -7.63 -11.90 -7.60
N SER A 450 -7.37 -12.99 -8.31
CA SER A 450 -8.36 -13.66 -9.14
C SER A 450 -9.33 -14.54 -8.33
N ALA A 451 -9.02 -14.79 -7.06
CA ALA A 451 -9.87 -15.55 -6.15
C ALA A 451 -10.48 -14.62 -5.08
N GLN A 452 -11.70 -14.93 -4.65
CA GLN A 452 -12.27 -14.28 -3.46
C GLN A 452 -11.47 -14.70 -2.23
N GLU A 453 -11.12 -13.72 -1.40
CA GLU A 453 -10.37 -13.91 -0.15
C GLU A 453 -11.31 -13.79 1.04
N ASP A 454 -11.30 -14.80 1.90
CA ASP A 454 -12.00 -14.71 3.19
C ASP A 454 -11.23 -13.74 4.09
N GLU A 455 -11.93 -12.75 4.65
CA GLU A 455 -11.36 -11.78 5.56
C GLU A 455 -11.95 -11.95 6.94
N TYR A 456 -11.09 -11.89 7.95
CA TYR A 456 -11.51 -11.93 9.32
C TYR A 456 -12.39 -10.72 9.65
N GLN A 457 -13.46 -10.99 10.37
CA GLN A 457 -14.32 -9.98 10.97
C GLN A 457 -14.38 -10.26 12.45
N PRO A 458 -14.09 -9.27 13.31
CA PRO A 458 -14.33 -9.45 14.73
C PRO A 458 -15.81 -9.75 14.95
N LYS A 459 -16.08 -10.65 15.90
CA LYS A 459 -17.45 -10.87 16.37
C LYS A 459 -17.92 -9.57 17.06
N PRO A 460 -19.19 -9.15 16.89
CA PRO A 460 -19.73 -8.02 17.63
C PRO A 460 -19.57 -8.29 19.13
N ASP A 461 -19.10 -7.29 19.89
CA ASP A 461 -19.00 -7.40 21.34
C ASP A 461 -20.38 -7.78 21.94
N PRO A 462 -20.42 -8.63 22.98
CA PRO A 462 -21.62 -8.80 23.78
C PRO A 462 -22.08 -7.43 24.28
N LYS A 463 -23.38 -7.14 24.17
CA LYS A 463 -23.98 -5.92 24.76
C LYS A 463 -23.53 -5.79 26.23
N PRO A 464 -23.07 -4.61 26.66
CA PRO A 464 -22.89 -4.34 28.09
C PRO A 464 -24.21 -4.58 28.81
N ASP A 465 -24.17 -5.32 29.91
CA ASP A 465 -25.29 -5.39 30.86
C ASP A 465 -25.50 -3.98 31.44
N PRO A 466 -26.74 -3.58 31.77
CA PRO A 466 -27.00 -2.26 32.31
C PRO A 466 -26.53 -2.19 33.77
N ASP A 467 -25.36 -1.60 34.00
CA ASP A 467 -24.85 -1.39 35.36
C ASP A 467 -25.63 -0.29 36.13
N PRO A 468 -25.68 -0.36 37.48
CA PRO A 468 -26.44 0.54 38.34
C PRO A 468 -25.78 1.93 38.52
N LYS A 469 -26.60 2.90 38.94
CA LYS A 469 -26.29 4.35 39.10
C LYS A 469 -24.97 4.68 39.84
N PRO A 470 -24.27 5.77 39.43
CA PRO A 470 -23.02 6.26 40.04
C PRO A 470 -23.24 7.22 41.23
N ASP A 471 -22.22 7.33 42.08
CA ASP A 471 -21.95 8.42 43.05
C ASP A 471 -20.52 8.98 42.76
N PRO A 472 -20.11 10.19 43.17
CA PRO A 472 -19.52 11.17 42.26
C PRO A 472 -17.98 11.24 42.34
N ASP A 473 -17.41 11.39 41.15
CA ASP A 473 -16.07 11.76 40.69
C ASP A 473 -14.95 12.17 41.66
N PRO A 474 -13.71 11.83 41.23
CA PRO A 474 -12.69 12.82 40.91
C PRO A 474 -12.51 12.96 39.38
N LYS A 475 -12.36 14.21 38.92
CA LYS A 475 -12.26 14.62 37.50
C LYS A 475 -11.30 13.77 36.63
N PRO A 476 -11.77 13.23 35.49
CA PRO A 476 -10.92 12.66 34.44
C PRO A 476 -10.42 13.70 33.41
N ASP A 477 -9.29 13.38 32.79
CA ASP A 477 -8.70 13.99 31.58
C ASP A 477 -9.65 13.98 30.36
N PRO A 478 -9.42 14.80 29.32
CA PRO A 478 -10.28 14.84 28.13
C PRO A 478 -10.26 13.50 27.38
N ASP A 479 -11.44 12.89 27.30
CA ASP A 479 -11.72 11.61 26.64
C ASP A 479 -11.28 11.64 25.15
N PRO A 480 -10.68 10.57 24.60
CA PRO A 480 -10.47 10.43 23.15
C PRO A 480 -11.77 10.70 22.36
N ALA A 481 -11.65 11.43 21.26
CA ALA A 481 -12.78 11.76 20.39
C ALA A 481 -13.58 10.50 20.00
N ALA A 482 -14.86 10.47 20.38
CA ALA A 482 -15.77 9.38 20.07
C ALA A 482 -15.82 9.12 18.56
N THR A 483 -15.66 7.85 18.15
CA THR A 483 -15.76 7.42 16.75
C THR A 483 -17.17 6.93 16.46
N TYR A 484 -17.75 7.36 15.34
CA TYR A 484 -19.15 7.07 14.98
C TYR A 484 -19.26 6.24 13.70
N ASP A 485 -19.94 5.09 13.77
CA ASP A 485 -20.29 4.29 12.59
C ASP A 485 -21.61 4.77 11.96
N TYR A 486 -21.52 5.80 11.11
CA TYR A 486 -22.66 6.34 10.38
C TYR A 486 -23.28 5.33 9.42
N VAL A 487 -22.48 4.50 8.75
CA VAL A 487 -22.95 3.58 7.71
C VAL A 487 -23.74 2.43 8.35
N GLY A 488 -23.21 1.80 9.40
CA GLY A 488 -23.88 0.72 10.10
C GLY A 488 -25.10 1.17 10.87
N ARG A 489 -25.04 2.29 11.60
CA ARG A 489 -26.19 2.80 12.37
C ARG A 489 -27.36 3.21 11.49
N LEU A 490 -27.09 3.72 10.30
CA LEU A 490 -28.12 4.11 9.33
C LEU A 490 -28.52 2.97 8.40
N GLN A 491 -27.95 1.77 8.58
CA GLN A 491 -28.19 0.60 7.72
C GLN A 491 -27.91 0.89 6.23
N LEU A 492 -26.97 1.80 5.98
CA LEU A 492 -26.49 2.14 4.65
C LEU A 492 -25.38 1.16 4.24
N ARG A 493 -24.98 1.23 2.97
CA ARG A 493 -24.04 0.27 2.37
C ARG A 493 -22.95 1.03 1.65
N LEU A 494 -21.69 0.70 1.97
CA LEU A 494 -20.52 1.36 1.41
C LEU A 494 -19.73 0.38 0.54
N SER A 495 -19.50 0.76 -0.71
CA SER A 495 -18.65 0.00 -1.65
C SER A 495 -17.99 0.97 -2.62
N ASP A 496 -16.66 0.90 -2.76
CA ASP A 496 -15.86 1.72 -3.69
C ASP A 496 -16.13 3.24 -3.55
N SER A 497 -16.23 3.74 -2.31
CA SER A 497 -16.59 5.12 -1.97
C SER A 497 -18.01 5.56 -2.40
N TYR A 498 -18.86 4.61 -2.83
CA TYR A 498 -20.28 4.83 -3.06
C TYR A 498 -21.10 4.39 -1.85
N LEU A 499 -21.97 5.28 -1.37
CA LEU A 499 -22.93 5.00 -0.31
C LEU A 499 -24.30 4.73 -0.94
N SER A 500 -24.92 3.61 -0.60
CA SER A 500 -26.22 3.18 -1.10
C SER A 500 -27.07 2.60 0.04
N GLY A 501 -28.28 2.11 -0.28
CA GLY A 501 -29.21 1.59 0.72
C GLY A 501 -30.16 2.64 1.30
N PHE A 502 -30.16 3.87 0.77
CA PHE A 502 -31.12 4.90 1.15
C PHE A 502 -32.55 4.43 0.93
N SER A 503 -33.47 4.78 1.84
CA SER A 503 -34.90 4.64 1.56
C SER A 503 -35.29 5.52 0.36
N LEU A 504 -36.07 4.98 -0.57
CA LEU A 504 -36.49 5.73 -1.75
C LEU A 504 -37.33 6.95 -1.33
N GLY A 505 -37.00 8.11 -1.88
CA GLY A 505 -37.68 9.36 -1.56
C GLY A 505 -37.23 10.02 -0.25
N THR A 506 -36.13 9.59 0.37
CA THR A 506 -35.55 10.29 1.53
C THR A 506 -35.12 11.71 1.15
N PRO A 507 -35.65 12.75 1.82
CA PRO A 507 -35.14 14.11 1.68
C PRO A 507 -33.73 14.25 2.26
N VAL A 508 -32.90 15.12 1.68
CA VAL A 508 -31.54 15.43 2.16
C VAL A 508 -31.56 15.87 3.63
N LYS A 509 -32.54 16.70 4.03
CA LYS A 509 -32.71 17.09 5.43
C LYS A 509 -32.90 15.90 6.37
N THR A 510 -33.64 14.88 5.93
CA THR A 510 -33.87 13.67 6.73
C THR A 510 -32.59 12.85 6.85
N LEU A 511 -31.80 12.74 5.78
CA LEU A 511 -30.50 12.08 5.83
C LEU A 511 -29.53 12.80 6.78
N ILE A 512 -29.48 14.14 6.72
CA ILE A 512 -28.66 14.95 7.64
C ILE A 512 -29.11 14.72 9.09
N ALA A 513 -30.40 14.79 9.37
CA ALA A 513 -30.94 14.56 10.71
C ALA A 513 -30.66 13.14 11.22
N GLN A 514 -30.69 12.13 10.35
CA GLN A 514 -30.34 10.76 10.68
C GLN A 514 -28.85 10.63 11.06
N ILE A 515 -27.95 11.28 10.32
CA ILE A 515 -26.52 11.32 10.62
C ILE A 515 -26.27 12.08 11.93
N GLN A 516 -26.97 13.19 12.16
CA GLN A 516 -26.84 13.97 13.40
C GLN A 516 -27.49 13.28 14.61
N ALA A 517 -28.46 12.39 14.40
CA ALA A 517 -28.95 11.52 15.46
C ALA A 517 -27.93 10.45 15.86
N VAL A 518 -26.97 10.14 14.98
CA VAL A 518 -25.82 9.29 15.29
C VAL A 518 -24.74 10.08 16.03
N ASN A 519 -24.43 11.28 15.55
CA ASN A 519 -23.49 12.21 16.18
C ASN A 519 -24.02 13.66 16.11
N PRO A 520 -24.53 14.23 17.22
CA PRO A 520 -25.06 15.59 17.24
C PRO A 520 -24.05 16.67 16.83
N ASP A 521 -22.76 16.40 17.02
CA ASP A 521 -21.66 17.33 16.74
C ASP A 521 -21.11 17.22 15.31
N ALA A 522 -21.63 16.30 14.49
CA ALA A 522 -21.21 16.15 13.11
C ALA A 522 -21.70 17.31 12.23
N ALA A 523 -20.76 17.94 11.53
CA ALA A 523 -21.04 18.85 10.44
C ALA A 523 -21.31 18.06 9.15
N VAL A 524 -22.54 18.09 8.65
CA VAL A 524 -22.98 17.30 7.50
C VAL A 524 -23.34 18.21 6.34
N THR A 525 -22.80 17.93 5.16
CA THR A 525 -23.15 18.63 3.92
C THR A 525 -23.44 17.63 2.81
N VAL A 526 -24.42 17.96 1.95
CA VAL A 526 -24.72 17.20 0.73
C VAL A 526 -24.64 18.16 -0.44
N THR A 527 -23.83 17.83 -1.45
CA THR A 527 -23.67 18.64 -2.66
C THR A 527 -24.07 17.84 -3.89
N ASP A 528 -24.52 18.53 -4.94
CA ASP A 528 -24.78 17.92 -6.25
C ASP A 528 -23.47 17.67 -7.03
N GLY A 529 -23.58 17.08 -8.22
CA GLY A 529 -22.43 16.78 -9.08
C GLY A 529 -21.66 18.00 -9.60
N SER A 530 -22.12 19.23 -9.33
CA SER A 530 -21.41 20.48 -9.61
C SER A 530 -20.74 21.09 -8.37
N GLY A 531 -20.90 20.47 -7.19
CA GLY A 531 -20.40 20.96 -5.92
C GLY A 531 -21.32 21.96 -5.22
N LYS A 532 -22.53 22.19 -5.74
CA LYS A 532 -23.51 23.09 -5.13
C LYS A 532 -24.28 22.37 -4.02
N ALA A 533 -24.47 23.01 -2.87
CA ALA A 533 -25.25 22.44 -1.77
C ALA A 533 -26.68 22.09 -2.20
N ALA A 534 -27.11 20.87 -1.88
CA ALA A 534 -28.46 20.41 -2.13
C ALA A 534 -29.44 21.08 -1.15
N SER A 535 -30.63 21.45 -1.61
CA SER A 535 -31.68 22.01 -0.75
C SER A 535 -32.22 20.96 0.22
N ASP A 536 -32.67 21.36 1.41
CA ASP A 536 -33.30 20.49 2.42
C ASP A 536 -34.39 19.55 1.86
N SER A 537 -35.21 20.04 0.94
CA SER A 537 -36.31 19.31 0.31
C SER A 537 -35.91 18.49 -0.91
N ALA A 538 -34.64 18.57 -1.36
CA ALA A 538 -34.14 17.73 -2.43
C ALA A 538 -34.12 16.27 -1.96
N LEU A 539 -34.35 15.35 -2.88
CA LEU A 539 -34.20 13.93 -2.58
C LEU A 539 -32.71 13.56 -2.60
N VAL A 540 -32.35 12.58 -1.77
CA VAL A 540 -31.06 11.90 -1.91
C VAL A 540 -31.05 11.21 -3.27
N SER A 541 -30.05 11.52 -4.09
CA SER A 541 -29.99 11.07 -5.48
C SER A 541 -28.63 10.52 -5.87
N THR A 542 -28.60 9.74 -6.95
CA THR A 542 -27.35 9.21 -7.51
C THR A 542 -26.45 10.35 -7.98
N GLY A 543 -25.20 10.35 -7.51
CA GLY A 543 -24.18 11.32 -7.90
C GLY A 543 -24.04 12.52 -6.96
N GLN A 544 -24.87 12.64 -5.91
CA GLN A 544 -24.63 13.59 -4.83
C GLN A 544 -23.40 13.19 -4.00
N LEU A 545 -22.69 14.18 -3.45
CA LEU A 545 -21.58 13.98 -2.53
C LEU A 545 -22.01 14.33 -1.11
N LEU A 546 -22.09 13.31 -0.26
CA LEU A 546 -22.29 13.44 1.18
C LEU A 546 -20.94 13.62 1.87
N THR A 547 -20.78 14.68 2.64
CA THR A 547 -19.60 14.93 3.48
C THR A 547 -20.02 15.03 4.94
N ILE A 548 -19.35 14.27 5.81
CA ILE A 548 -19.54 14.28 7.26
C ILE A 548 -18.20 14.68 7.88
N GLN A 549 -18.20 15.71 8.71
CA GLN A 549 -17.02 16.15 9.45
C GLN A 549 -17.31 16.09 10.94
N ASP A 550 -16.49 15.35 11.68
CA ASP A 550 -16.56 15.24 13.13
C ASP A 550 -15.14 15.33 13.75
N ALA A 551 -15.04 15.08 15.05
CA ALA A 551 -13.77 15.12 15.78
C ALA A 551 -12.77 14.04 15.34
N ALA A 552 -13.23 12.97 14.67
CA ALA A 552 -12.38 11.90 14.15
C ALA A 552 -11.88 12.18 12.71
N GLY A 553 -12.56 13.05 11.95
CA GLY A 553 -12.08 13.52 10.65
C GLY A 553 -13.19 13.88 9.67
N THR A 554 -12.85 13.87 8.37
CA THR A 554 -13.79 14.16 7.28
C THR A 554 -14.02 12.92 6.42
N TYR A 555 -15.28 12.53 6.26
CA TYR A 555 -15.74 11.41 5.46
C TYR A 555 -16.48 11.94 4.24
N ALA A 556 -16.15 11.44 3.05
CA ALA A 556 -16.79 11.85 1.80
C ALA A 556 -17.26 10.64 0.99
N TYR A 557 -18.55 10.63 0.62
CA TYR A 557 -19.20 9.50 -0.05
C TYR A 557 -20.04 9.96 -1.24
N THR A 558 -19.95 9.24 -2.36
CA THR A 558 -20.84 9.46 -3.50
C THR A 558 -22.13 8.65 -3.31
N CYS A 559 -23.29 9.30 -3.27
CA CYS A 559 -24.58 8.64 -3.13
C CYS A 559 -24.96 7.85 -4.38
N VAL A 560 -25.52 6.66 -4.19
CA VAL A 560 -26.10 5.81 -5.24
C VAL A 560 -27.49 5.35 -4.80
N VAL A 561 -28.49 5.68 -5.62
CA VAL A 561 -29.84 5.17 -5.50
C VAL A 561 -30.08 4.22 -6.67
N TYR A 562 -30.18 2.91 -6.39
CA TYR A 562 -30.33 1.91 -7.45
C TYR A 562 -31.64 2.12 -8.21
N GLY A 563 -31.54 2.25 -9.54
CA GLY A 563 -32.65 2.60 -10.41
C GLY A 563 -32.74 4.08 -10.78
N ASP A 564 -32.10 4.98 -10.01
CA ASP A 564 -31.96 6.41 -10.33
C ASP A 564 -30.72 6.59 -11.22
N ALA A 565 -30.92 6.44 -12.52
CA ALA A 565 -29.88 6.47 -13.55
C ALA A 565 -29.63 7.89 -14.07
N ASN A 566 -30.52 8.85 -13.81
CA ASN A 566 -30.37 10.24 -14.22
C ASN A 566 -29.94 11.19 -13.10
N GLY A 567 -29.96 10.76 -11.83
CA GLY A 567 -29.55 11.52 -10.66
C GLY A 567 -30.63 12.41 -10.05
N ASP A 568 -31.92 12.18 -10.35
CA ASP A 568 -33.02 13.00 -9.86
C ASP A 568 -33.64 12.51 -8.53
N GLY A 569 -33.15 11.39 -8.00
CA GLY A 569 -33.58 10.80 -6.72
C GLY A 569 -34.89 10.03 -6.81
N ARG A 570 -35.45 9.86 -8.02
CA ARG A 570 -36.65 9.06 -8.29
C ARG A 570 -36.29 7.92 -9.23
N ILE A 571 -37.18 6.93 -9.30
CA ILE A 571 -37.11 5.86 -10.30
C ILE A 571 -38.32 6.04 -11.22
N ALA A 572 -38.11 6.70 -12.35
CA ALA A 572 -39.15 7.15 -13.26
C ALA A 572 -38.85 6.83 -14.73
N ALA A 573 -39.75 7.24 -15.62
CA ALA A 573 -39.59 7.03 -17.06
C ALA A 573 -38.31 7.69 -17.63
N THR A 574 -37.80 8.71 -16.95
CA THR A 574 -36.53 9.39 -17.25
C THR A 574 -35.32 8.48 -17.04
N ASP A 575 -35.31 7.63 -16.00
CA ASP A 575 -34.27 6.62 -15.77
C ASP A 575 -34.34 5.50 -16.80
N LEU A 576 -35.57 5.06 -17.10
CA LEU A 576 -35.82 4.09 -18.16
C LEU A 576 -35.27 4.59 -19.49
N LEU A 577 -35.44 5.89 -19.79
CA LEU A 577 -34.88 6.53 -20.97
C LEU A 577 -33.34 6.63 -20.91
N ALA A 578 -32.76 6.97 -19.75
CA ALA A 578 -31.31 7.04 -19.57
C ALA A 578 -30.64 5.67 -19.82
N VAL A 579 -31.20 4.60 -19.25
CA VAL A 579 -30.74 3.22 -19.48
C VAL A 579 -30.97 2.79 -20.94
N LYS A 580 -32.09 3.15 -21.55
CA LYS A 580 -32.33 2.88 -22.98
C LYS A 580 -31.28 3.54 -23.86
N LYS A 581 -30.94 4.81 -23.60
CA LYS A 581 -29.90 5.54 -24.35
C LYS A 581 -28.51 4.93 -24.17
N HIS A 582 -28.21 4.39 -22.99
CA HIS A 582 -26.99 3.60 -22.74
C HIS A 582 -26.92 2.36 -23.62
N ILE A 583 -27.98 1.55 -23.61
CA ILE A 583 -28.04 0.30 -24.37
C ILE A 583 -27.95 0.56 -25.87
N LEU A 584 -28.56 1.64 -26.36
CA LEU A 584 -28.52 2.05 -27.77
C LEU A 584 -27.20 2.76 -28.16
N GLY A 585 -26.29 2.99 -27.22
CA GLY A 585 -25.02 3.68 -27.48
C GLY A 585 -25.14 5.18 -27.76
N VAL A 586 -26.30 5.79 -27.51
CA VAL A 586 -26.57 7.21 -27.77
C VAL A 586 -26.14 8.10 -26.59
N ARG A 587 -26.05 7.54 -25.37
CA ARG A 587 -25.45 8.20 -24.20
C ARG A 587 -24.89 7.16 -23.24
N THR A 588 -23.60 7.19 -22.96
CA THR A 588 -22.98 6.28 -21.99
C THR A 588 -23.21 6.77 -20.56
N LEU A 589 -23.53 5.83 -19.66
CA LEU A 589 -23.60 6.07 -18.21
C LEU A 589 -22.27 5.62 -17.61
N THR A 590 -21.73 6.38 -16.67
CA THR A 590 -20.44 6.12 -16.01
C THR A 590 -20.57 6.36 -14.50
N GLY A 591 -19.58 5.90 -13.72
CA GLY A 591 -19.50 6.14 -12.27
C GLY A 591 -20.75 5.73 -11.50
N ALA A 592 -21.25 6.64 -10.64
CA ALA A 592 -22.44 6.45 -9.82
C ALA A 592 -23.68 6.05 -10.64
N TYR A 593 -23.88 6.70 -11.80
CA TYR A 593 -25.03 6.48 -12.68
C TYR A 593 -25.00 5.11 -13.35
N ALA A 594 -23.81 4.63 -13.73
CA ALA A 594 -23.66 3.27 -14.24
C ALA A 594 -23.96 2.23 -13.16
N ARG A 595 -23.48 2.47 -11.93
CA ARG A 595 -23.74 1.61 -10.77
C ARG A 595 -25.23 1.54 -10.43
N ALA A 596 -25.91 2.69 -10.40
CA ALA A 596 -27.36 2.76 -10.19
C ALA A 596 -28.16 1.99 -11.26
N ALA A 597 -27.68 1.98 -12.51
CA ALA A 597 -28.33 1.31 -13.64
C ALA A 597 -27.98 -0.20 -13.76
N GLN A 598 -26.96 -0.70 -13.08
CA GLN A 598 -26.54 -2.10 -13.13
C GLN A 598 -27.33 -2.95 -12.11
N LEU A 599 -28.60 -3.23 -12.45
CA LEU A 599 -29.54 -3.90 -11.54
C LEU A 599 -29.48 -5.43 -11.59
N SER A 600 -28.85 -6.01 -12.62
CA SER A 600 -28.74 -7.46 -12.82
C SER A 600 -27.53 -7.82 -13.69
N GLY A 601 -26.74 -8.79 -13.24
CA GLY A 601 -25.55 -9.28 -13.97
C GLY A 601 -24.39 -8.28 -13.99
N SER A 602 -23.44 -8.50 -14.90
CA SER A 602 -22.19 -7.72 -15.00
C SER A 602 -22.25 -6.52 -15.95
N LYS A 603 -23.41 -6.22 -16.57
CA LYS A 603 -23.58 -5.17 -17.59
C LYS A 603 -24.94 -4.47 -17.49
N ILE A 604 -25.00 -3.22 -17.95
CA ILE A 604 -26.28 -2.50 -18.15
C ILE A 604 -26.92 -3.02 -19.44
N ALA A 605 -27.96 -3.83 -19.31
CA ALA A 605 -28.58 -4.54 -20.42
C ALA A 605 -30.11 -4.43 -20.40
N ALA A 606 -30.79 -5.12 -21.34
CA ALA A 606 -32.24 -5.17 -21.39
C ALA A 606 -32.89 -5.63 -20.06
N THR A 607 -32.17 -6.41 -19.26
CA THR A 607 -32.57 -6.80 -17.90
C THR A 607 -32.63 -5.63 -16.92
N SER A 608 -31.68 -4.68 -16.98
CA SER A 608 -31.74 -3.43 -16.21
C SER A 608 -32.96 -2.59 -16.61
N LEU A 609 -33.21 -2.48 -17.91
CA LEU A 609 -34.36 -1.75 -18.45
C LEU A 609 -35.69 -2.40 -18.01
N LEU A 610 -35.75 -3.73 -17.99
CA LEU A 610 -36.90 -4.47 -17.48
C LEU A 610 -37.11 -4.25 -15.97
N ALA A 611 -36.03 -4.22 -15.17
CA ALA A 611 -36.12 -3.99 -13.73
C ALA A 611 -36.69 -2.60 -13.40
N ILE A 612 -36.20 -1.55 -14.06
CA ILE A 612 -36.74 -0.18 -13.92
C ILE A 612 -38.22 -0.14 -14.35
N LYS A 613 -38.55 -0.75 -15.50
CA LYS A 613 -39.95 -0.81 -15.97
C LYS A 613 -40.86 -1.51 -14.95
N LYS A 614 -40.43 -2.63 -14.38
CA LYS A 614 -41.21 -3.37 -13.38
C LYS A 614 -41.43 -2.57 -12.09
N HIS A 615 -40.43 -1.80 -11.66
CA HIS A 615 -40.55 -0.91 -10.51
C HIS A 615 -41.56 0.21 -10.76
N ILE A 616 -41.47 0.90 -11.90
CA ILE A 616 -42.40 1.97 -12.30
C ILE A 616 -43.85 1.44 -12.36
N LEU A 617 -44.04 0.23 -12.86
CA LEU A 617 -45.36 -0.42 -12.96
C LEU A 617 -45.85 -1.03 -11.64
N GLY A 618 -45.08 -0.94 -10.54
CA GLY A 618 -45.43 -1.53 -9.25
C GLY A 618 -45.42 -3.07 -9.22
N THR A 619 -44.93 -3.71 -10.28
CA THR A 619 -44.96 -5.18 -10.43
C THR A 619 -43.79 -5.90 -9.76
N ALA A 620 -42.66 -5.20 -9.55
CA ALA A 620 -41.55 -5.65 -8.72
C ALA A 620 -40.69 -4.46 -8.27
N PRO A 621 -40.43 -4.26 -6.97
CA PRO A 621 -39.61 -3.14 -6.51
C PRO A 621 -38.12 -3.36 -6.78
N ILE A 622 -37.38 -2.28 -7.08
CA ILE A 622 -35.91 -2.29 -7.04
C ILE A 622 -35.50 -2.18 -5.57
N VAL A 623 -34.83 -3.23 -5.09
CA VAL A 623 -34.26 -3.25 -3.75
C VAL A 623 -33.02 -2.36 -3.76
N GLN A 624 -32.98 -1.41 -2.83
CA GLN A 624 -31.80 -0.57 -2.63
C GLN A 624 -30.70 -1.46 -2.06
N LYS A 625 -29.64 -1.63 -2.87
CA LYS A 625 -28.58 -2.60 -2.65
C LYS A 625 -27.36 -2.06 -1.94
#